data_AF-A0A2D8VHH6-F1
#
_entry.id   AF-A0A2D8VHH6-F1
#
_cell.length_a   1.000
_cell.length_b   1.000
_cell.length_c   1.000
_cell.angle_alpha   90.00
_cell.angle_beta   90.00
_cell.angle_gamma   90.00
#
_symmetry.space_group_name_H-M   'P 1'
#
loop_
_entity.id
_entity.type
_entity.pdbx_description
1 polymer ?
#
loop_
_entity_poly.entity_id
_entity_poly.type
_entity_poly.pdbx_seq_one_letter_code
_entity_poly.pdbx_strand_id
1 'polypeptide(L)'
;MTITRSTSLLFVFALLLGGCAKKNGPETTLNRNSEGSSESGASGFNEGDEFADTGSPLLGNLEDPDLLQQRDGALEGFSDPLNTIRPFDPVHFGFDQYNLTAEERPKLREISTFMKENPKARLLIEGYCDWKGTPEYNKSLGDRRAATVKNYLI
;
A
#
# COMPACT_ATOMS: atom_id res chain seq x y z
N MET A 1 -14.89 13.19 -65.69
CA MET A 1 -15.18 11.74 -65.55
C MET A 1 -13.89 10.99 -65.85
N THR A 2 -13.41 9.96 -65.16
CA THR A 2 -13.76 9.22 -63.90
C THR A 2 -12.56 8.26 -63.64
N ILE A 3 -12.21 7.77 -62.44
CA ILE A 3 -12.80 7.84 -61.08
C ILE A 3 -11.66 7.76 -60.03
N THR A 4 -11.91 8.02 -58.75
CA THR A 4 -10.96 7.77 -57.63
C THR A 4 -11.51 6.69 -56.68
N ARG A 5 -10.62 6.02 -55.93
CA ARG A 5 -10.84 5.17 -54.72
C ARG A 5 -11.09 3.67 -54.95
N SER A 6 -10.19 2.83 -54.43
CA SER A 6 -10.49 1.76 -53.44
C SER A 6 -9.30 0.79 -53.28
N THR A 7 -8.29 1.16 -52.48
CA THR A 7 -7.15 0.26 -52.13
C THR A 7 -6.84 0.27 -50.63
N SER A 8 -7.74 0.80 -49.80
CA SER A 8 -7.52 0.97 -48.35
C SER A 8 -8.15 -0.16 -47.49
N LEU A 9 -8.57 -1.27 -48.10
CA LEU A 9 -9.34 -2.34 -47.43
C LEU A 9 -8.53 -3.61 -47.10
N LEU A 10 -7.22 -3.62 -47.38
CA LEU A 10 -6.36 -4.83 -47.26
C LEU A 10 -5.49 -4.85 -45.99
N PHE A 11 -5.57 -3.84 -45.12
CA PHE A 11 -4.67 -3.69 -43.95
C PHE A 11 -5.31 -4.09 -42.60
N VAL A 12 -6.56 -4.59 -42.60
CA VAL A 12 -7.38 -4.72 -41.38
C VAL A 12 -7.46 -6.15 -40.81
N PHE A 13 -7.00 -7.17 -41.55
CA PHE A 13 -7.27 -8.59 -41.20
C PHE A 13 -6.15 -9.32 -40.43
N ALA A 14 -5.07 -8.64 -40.03
CA ALA A 14 -3.84 -9.28 -39.51
C ALA A 14 -3.60 -9.08 -37.99
N LEU A 15 -4.64 -8.87 -37.19
CA LEU A 15 -4.49 -8.49 -35.77
C LEU A 15 -5.58 -9.08 -34.83
N LEU A 16 -5.90 -10.37 -35.01
CA LEU A 16 -7.02 -11.03 -34.30
C LEU A 16 -6.71 -12.42 -33.68
N LEU A 17 -5.45 -12.74 -33.36
CA LEU A 17 -5.10 -14.01 -32.67
C LEU A 17 -4.07 -13.83 -31.53
N GLY A 18 -4.36 -12.91 -30.59
CA GLY A 18 -3.68 -12.84 -29.30
C GLY A 18 -4.61 -13.33 -28.18
N GLY A 19 -4.44 -14.56 -27.71
CA GLY A 19 -5.34 -15.19 -26.74
C GLY A 19 -5.11 -14.76 -25.28
N CYS A 20 -6.19 -14.59 -24.51
CA CYS A 20 -6.12 -14.37 -23.06
C CYS A 20 -5.93 -15.69 -22.31
N ALA A 21 -4.81 -15.86 -21.61
CA ALA A 21 -4.63 -16.95 -20.66
C ALA A 21 -5.42 -16.65 -19.37
N LYS A 22 -6.26 -17.60 -18.92
CA LYS A 22 -6.99 -17.50 -17.66
C LYS A 22 -6.02 -17.69 -16.49
N LYS A 23 -5.75 -16.62 -15.74
CA LYS A 23 -5.02 -16.72 -14.46
C LYS A 23 -5.98 -17.27 -13.40
N ASN A 24 -5.67 -18.43 -12.84
CA ASN A 24 -6.38 -18.95 -11.66
C ASN A 24 -6.08 -18.02 -10.47
N GLY A 25 -7.12 -17.68 -9.69
CA GLY A 25 -6.93 -16.99 -8.42
C GLY A 25 -6.31 -17.92 -7.38
N PRO A 26 -5.70 -17.40 -6.30
CA PRO A 26 -5.24 -18.24 -5.20
C PRO A 26 -6.44 -18.95 -4.55
N GLU A 27 -6.32 -20.26 -4.37
CA GLU A 27 -7.28 -21.08 -3.63
C GLU A 27 -7.31 -20.61 -2.16
N THR A 28 -8.44 -20.12 -1.67
CA THR A 28 -8.61 -19.78 -0.25
C THR A 28 -8.91 -21.03 0.57
N THR A 29 -7.92 -21.91 0.74
CA THR A 29 -8.06 -23.14 1.51
C THR A 29 -8.06 -22.86 3.02
N LEU A 30 -9.18 -22.38 3.54
CA LEU A 30 -9.52 -22.57 4.97
C LEU A 30 -9.90 -24.04 5.19
N ASN A 31 -8.91 -24.93 5.09
CA ASN A 31 -9.10 -26.35 5.36
C ASN A 31 -9.10 -26.59 6.87
N ARG A 32 -10.28 -26.89 7.42
CA ARG A 32 -10.49 -27.13 8.85
C ARG A 32 -10.93 -28.55 9.11
N ASN A 33 -10.00 -29.52 9.07
CA ASN A 33 -10.16 -30.72 9.88
C ASN A 33 -8.87 -31.53 10.14
N SER A 34 -8.61 -31.77 11.42
CA SER A 34 -8.37 -33.06 12.10
C SER A 34 -7.36 -34.11 11.58
N GLU A 35 -6.68 -34.71 12.57
CA GLU A 35 -5.91 -35.98 12.57
C GLU A 35 -4.56 -35.97 11.83
N GLY A 36 -3.51 -36.38 12.55
CA GLY A 36 -2.12 -36.30 12.10
C GLY A 36 -1.35 -37.60 12.24
N SER A 37 -0.09 -37.59 11.80
CA SER A 37 0.98 -38.51 12.22
C SER A 37 2.34 -37.96 11.73
N SER A 38 3.43 -38.55 12.23
CA SER A 38 4.68 -37.83 12.51
C SER A 38 5.80 -37.93 11.46
N GLU A 39 6.87 -37.17 11.74
CA GLU A 39 8.29 -37.41 11.42
C GLU A 39 8.94 -36.87 10.11
N SER A 40 9.64 -35.75 10.31
CA SER A 40 11.05 -35.49 9.96
C SER A 40 11.57 -35.73 8.52
N GLY A 41 11.94 -34.63 7.86
CA GLY A 41 12.83 -34.59 6.70
C GLY A 41 13.22 -33.14 6.40
N ALA A 42 14.51 -32.84 6.24
CA ALA A 42 15.02 -31.47 6.26
C ALA A 42 14.91 -30.68 4.94
N SER A 43 15.08 -29.36 5.07
CA SER A 43 15.38 -28.35 4.05
C SER A 43 14.25 -27.85 3.14
N GLY A 44 13.92 -26.56 3.30
CA GLY A 44 13.04 -25.77 2.44
C GLY A 44 12.93 -24.35 2.98
N PHE A 45 13.25 -23.34 2.15
CA PHE A 45 13.12 -21.92 2.54
C PHE A 45 11.68 -21.43 2.31
N ASN A 46 11.18 -20.62 3.26
CA ASN A 46 9.85 -20.00 3.32
C ASN A 46 8.68 -20.98 3.54
N GLU A 47 7.95 -20.80 4.64
CA GLU A 47 6.55 -20.36 4.63
C GLU A 47 6.14 -20.00 6.08
N GLY A 48 6.10 -18.71 6.41
CA GLY A 48 5.90 -18.22 7.78
C GLY A 48 4.44 -17.87 8.09
N ASP A 49 3.55 -18.87 8.09
CA ASP A 49 2.17 -18.73 8.61
C ASP A 49 2.19 -18.68 10.16
N GLU A 50 2.77 -17.63 10.72
CA GLU A 50 2.93 -17.47 12.17
C GLU A 50 1.68 -16.85 12.82
N PHE A 51 0.56 -17.60 12.75
CA PHE A 51 -0.48 -17.46 13.78
C PHE A 51 0.11 -17.95 15.10
N ALA A 52 0.66 -17.01 15.88
CA ALA A 52 1.11 -17.24 17.24
C ALA A 52 0.03 -18.01 18.03
N ASP A 53 0.40 -19.17 18.58
CA ASP A 53 -0.50 -19.98 19.40
C ASP A 53 -1.02 -19.15 20.57
N THR A 54 -2.26 -19.39 21.00
CA THR A 54 -2.95 -18.53 21.97
C THR A 54 -2.27 -18.58 23.35
N GLY A 55 -1.35 -17.65 23.59
CA GLY A 55 -0.50 -17.60 24.78
C GLY A 55 0.98 -17.40 24.48
N SER A 56 1.41 -17.52 23.22
CA SER A 56 2.75 -17.10 22.78
C SER A 56 2.90 -15.60 23.00
N PRO A 57 3.89 -15.13 23.79
CA PRO A 57 4.20 -13.71 23.86
C PRO A 57 4.65 -13.25 22.47
N LEU A 58 4.25 -12.04 22.05
CA LEU A 58 4.85 -11.41 20.88
C LEU A 58 6.31 -11.12 21.19
N LEU A 59 7.18 -12.07 20.83
CA LEU A 59 8.62 -11.90 20.85
C LEU A 59 8.96 -10.96 19.68
N GLY A 60 8.89 -9.65 19.93
CA GLY A 60 9.50 -8.68 19.02
C GLY A 60 10.94 -9.10 18.79
N ASN A 61 11.37 -9.13 17.53
CA ASN A 61 12.63 -9.80 17.17
C ASN A 61 13.82 -9.22 17.97
N LEU A 62 14.39 -10.04 18.86
CA LEU A 62 15.49 -9.68 19.78
C LEU A 62 16.88 -9.93 19.18
N GLU A 63 16.98 -10.17 17.87
CA GLU A 63 18.25 -10.35 17.16
C GLU A 63 19.14 -9.09 17.17
N ASP A 64 18.57 -7.90 17.44
CA ASP A 64 19.31 -6.71 17.83
C ASP A 64 19.61 -6.73 19.35
N PRO A 65 20.88 -6.91 19.77
CA PRO A 65 21.24 -7.17 21.17
C PRO A 65 21.21 -5.93 22.09
N ASP A 66 20.80 -4.77 21.57
CA ASP A 66 20.87 -3.49 22.28
C ASP A 66 19.48 -2.90 22.53
N LEU A 67 18.85 -3.36 23.61
CA LEU A 67 17.60 -2.84 24.15
C LEU A 67 17.71 -1.39 24.69
N LEU A 68 18.89 -0.78 24.60
CA LEU A 68 19.15 0.62 24.96
C LEU A 68 19.45 1.49 23.72
N GLN A 69 19.28 0.98 22.49
CA GLN A 69 19.39 1.81 21.29
C GLN A 69 18.51 3.04 21.41
N GLN A 70 19.12 4.21 21.28
CA GLN A 70 18.41 5.48 21.32
C GLN A 70 17.41 5.53 20.15
N ARG A 71 16.14 5.76 20.48
CA ARG A 71 15.04 5.93 19.52
C ARG A 71 15.46 6.87 18.38
N ASP A 72 15.18 6.48 17.13
CA ASP A 72 15.56 7.26 15.92
C ASP A 72 15.21 8.75 16.13
N GLY A 73 16.24 9.61 16.08
CA GLY A 73 16.09 11.06 16.27
C GLY A 73 15.13 11.71 15.28
N ALA A 74 14.83 11.06 14.16
CA ALA A 74 13.79 11.51 13.23
C ALA A 74 12.36 11.38 13.79
N LEU A 75 12.15 10.55 14.80
CA LEU A 75 10.88 10.45 15.54
C LEU A 75 10.80 11.45 16.70
N GLU A 76 11.90 12.09 17.10
CA GLU A 76 11.88 13.06 18.21
C GLU A 76 10.99 14.27 17.89
N GLY A 77 10.92 14.72 16.63
CA GLY A 77 10.05 15.80 16.21
C GLY A 77 8.56 15.56 16.48
N PHE A 78 8.13 14.28 16.52
CA PHE A 78 6.74 13.89 16.82
C PHE A 78 6.53 13.49 18.29
N SER A 79 7.46 13.86 19.19
CA SER A 79 7.36 13.57 20.63
C SER A 79 6.38 14.51 21.32
N ASP A 80 5.09 14.25 21.16
CA ASP A 80 4.08 14.91 21.98
C ASP A 80 4.10 14.32 23.41
N PRO A 81 4.31 15.13 24.48
CA PRO A 81 4.17 14.66 25.86
C PRO A 81 2.74 14.20 26.22
N LEU A 82 1.72 14.53 25.42
CA LEU A 82 0.36 14.00 25.52
C LEU A 82 0.15 12.68 24.75
N ASN A 83 1.18 12.17 24.07
CA ASN A 83 1.17 10.93 23.29
C ASN A 83 0.10 10.90 22.17
N THR A 84 -0.11 12.03 21.47
CA THR A 84 -1.03 12.08 20.33
C THR A 84 -0.44 11.33 19.14
N ILE A 85 -0.88 10.08 18.95
CA ILE A 85 -0.43 9.15 17.88
C ILE A 85 -0.59 9.73 16.46
N ARG A 86 -1.45 10.75 16.27
CA ARG A 86 -1.64 11.47 15.01
C ARG A 86 -1.74 12.98 15.25
N PRO A 87 -0.64 13.76 15.10
CA PRO A 87 -0.64 15.20 15.35
C PRO A 87 -1.31 16.04 14.26
N PHE A 88 -1.78 15.43 13.17
CA PHE A 88 -2.43 16.12 12.05
C PHE A 88 -3.77 15.50 11.69
N ASP A 89 -4.70 16.34 11.24
CA ASP A 89 -5.98 15.89 10.69
C ASP A 89 -5.81 15.05 9.41
N PRO A 90 -6.63 14.01 9.22
CA PRO A 90 -6.62 13.23 7.99
C PRO A 90 -7.07 14.06 6.79
N VAL A 91 -6.45 13.79 5.64
CA VAL A 91 -6.82 14.39 4.36
C VAL A 91 -7.86 13.52 3.66
N HIS A 92 -8.96 14.13 3.24
CA HIS A 92 -10.08 13.43 2.58
C HIS A 92 -10.08 13.63 1.06
N PHE A 93 -10.65 12.66 0.35
CA PHE A 93 -10.77 12.64 -1.11
C PHE A 93 -12.20 12.31 -1.52
N GLY A 94 -12.61 12.82 -2.68
CA GLY A 94 -13.88 12.45 -3.30
C GLY A 94 -13.96 10.96 -3.68
N PHE A 95 -15.17 10.49 -3.97
CA PHE A 95 -15.39 9.15 -4.50
C PHE A 95 -14.63 8.98 -5.83
N ASP A 96 -13.92 7.87 -5.95
CA ASP A 96 -13.04 7.51 -7.07
C ASP A 96 -12.03 8.59 -7.50
N GLN A 97 -11.65 9.48 -6.57
CA GLN A 97 -10.78 10.63 -6.82
C GLN A 97 -9.48 10.57 -6.02
N TYR A 98 -8.44 11.16 -6.59
CA TYR A 98 -7.12 11.38 -5.98
C TYR A 98 -6.65 12.85 -6.06
N ASN A 99 -7.48 13.74 -6.61
CA ASN A 99 -7.24 15.18 -6.65
C ASN A 99 -7.50 15.86 -5.30
N LEU A 100 -6.61 16.76 -4.89
CA LEU A 100 -6.77 17.56 -3.67
C LEU A 100 -7.76 18.73 -3.89
N THR A 101 -8.86 18.69 -3.16
CA THR A 101 -9.85 19.78 -3.08
C THR A 101 -9.24 21.03 -2.44
N ALA A 102 -9.88 22.19 -2.61
CA ALA A 102 -9.39 23.44 -2.02
C ALA A 102 -9.48 23.44 -0.47
N GLU A 103 -10.46 22.71 0.08
CA GLU A 103 -10.77 22.61 1.51
C GLU A 103 -9.70 21.83 2.30
N GLU A 104 -8.99 20.91 1.64
CA GLU A 104 -7.99 20.04 2.27
C GLU A 104 -6.56 20.62 2.20
N ARG A 105 -6.31 21.58 1.31
CA ARG A 105 -5.01 22.26 1.17
C ARG A 105 -4.51 22.99 2.43
N PRO A 106 -5.37 23.59 3.29
CA PRO A 106 -4.95 24.17 4.56
C PRO A 106 -4.28 23.17 5.50
N LYS A 107 -4.81 21.94 5.63
CA LYS A 107 -4.23 20.87 6.46
C LYS A 107 -2.83 20.49 5.97
N LEU A 108 -2.68 20.33 4.65
CA LEU A 108 -1.37 20.05 4.05
C LEU A 108 -0.38 21.21 4.21
N ARG A 109 -0.86 22.46 4.23
CA ARG A 109 0.00 23.62 4.50
C ARG A 109 0.52 23.62 5.93
N GLU A 110 -0.29 23.26 6.91
CA GLU A 110 0.12 23.10 8.31
C GLU A 110 1.23 22.05 8.44
N ILE A 111 1.04 20.86 7.87
CA ILE A 111 2.07 19.80 7.79
C ILE A 111 3.35 20.35 7.14
N SER A 112 3.23 21.10 6.03
CA SER A 112 4.40 21.67 5.34
C SER A 112 5.16 22.72 6.17
N THR A 113 4.48 23.41 7.08
CA THR A 113 5.10 24.38 7.99
C THR A 113 5.86 23.64 9.10
N PHE A 114 5.20 22.68 9.76
CA PHE A 114 5.82 21.84 10.78
C PHE A 114 7.08 21.13 10.27
N MET A 115 7.04 20.57 9.05
CA MET A 115 8.18 19.88 8.45
C MET A 115 9.36 20.81 8.13
N LYS A 116 9.12 22.12 7.92
CA LYS A 116 10.18 23.13 7.74
C LYS A 116 10.81 23.54 9.06
N GLU A 117 10.01 23.62 10.12
CA GLU A 117 10.48 23.88 11.49
C GLU A 117 11.26 22.69 12.06
N ASN A 118 10.90 21.46 11.65
CA ASN A 118 11.49 20.20 12.10
C ASN A 118 12.19 19.45 10.96
N PRO A 119 13.33 19.95 10.42
CA PRO A 119 13.98 19.37 9.23
C PRO A 119 14.56 17.96 9.42
N LYS A 120 14.60 17.44 10.66
CA LYS A 120 14.97 16.05 10.97
C LYS A 120 13.77 15.10 10.98
N ALA A 121 12.54 15.62 11.05
CA ALA A 121 11.33 14.80 11.14
C ALA A 121 11.12 13.99 9.85
N ARG A 122 10.61 12.76 9.98
CA ARG A 122 10.27 11.89 8.85
C ARG A 122 8.78 11.54 8.87
N LEU A 123 8.06 11.97 7.85
CA LEU A 123 6.62 11.73 7.71
C LEU A 123 6.35 10.45 6.88
N LEU A 124 5.54 9.54 7.43
CA LEU A 124 4.92 8.44 6.68
C LEU A 124 3.58 8.91 6.10
N ILE A 125 3.32 8.61 4.82
CA ILE A 125 2.09 8.99 4.12
C ILE A 125 1.44 7.72 3.59
N GLU A 126 0.26 7.39 4.11
CA GLU A 126 -0.51 6.21 3.73
C GLU A 126 -1.84 6.61 3.05
N GLY A 127 -2.22 5.87 2.01
CA GLY A 127 -3.44 6.13 1.25
C GLY A 127 -4.49 5.04 1.50
N TYR A 128 -5.62 5.42 2.11
CA TYR A 128 -6.73 4.51 2.39
C TYR A 128 -7.87 4.67 1.38
N CYS A 129 -8.61 3.58 1.17
CA CYS A 129 -9.81 3.52 0.33
C CYS A 129 -10.96 2.86 1.11
N ASP A 130 -12.19 2.99 0.59
CA ASP A 130 -13.34 2.30 1.19
C ASP A 130 -13.41 0.83 0.73
N TRP A 131 -14.45 0.11 1.19
CA TRP A 131 -14.63 -1.32 0.88
C TRP A 131 -15.14 -1.59 -0.54
N LYS A 132 -15.44 -0.56 -1.36
CA LYS A 132 -16.03 -0.75 -2.70
C LYS A 132 -14.93 -0.96 -3.74
N GLY A 133 -15.16 -1.84 -4.71
CA GLY A 133 -14.16 -2.18 -5.73
C GLY A 133 -13.29 -3.38 -5.34
N THR A 134 -12.25 -3.67 -6.11
CA THR A 134 -11.33 -4.78 -5.82
C THR A 134 -10.17 -4.31 -4.92
N PRO A 135 -9.56 -5.21 -4.11
CA PRO A 135 -8.41 -4.85 -3.27
C PRO A 135 -7.24 -4.25 -4.05
N GLU A 136 -6.98 -4.76 -5.27
CA GLU A 136 -5.89 -4.30 -6.13
C GLU A 136 -6.16 -2.90 -6.68
N TYR A 137 -7.41 -2.61 -7.07
CA TYR A 137 -7.82 -1.28 -7.49
C TYR A 137 -7.63 -0.28 -6.35
N ASN A 138 -8.17 -0.61 -5.17
CA ASN A 138 -8.12 0.24 -3.98
C ASN A 138 -6.69 0.47 -3.48
N LYS A 139 -5.82 -0.54 -3.55
CA LYS A 139 -4.39 -0.35 -3.31
C LYS A 139 -3.81 0.67 -4.29
N SER A 140 -4.06 0.52 -5.59
CA SER A 140 -3.52 1.45 -6.60
C SER A 140 -4.07 2.88 -6.48
N LEU A 141 -5.31 3.04 -6.00
CA LEU A 141 -5.92 4.35 -5.74
C LEU A 141 -5.34 4.98 -4.46
N GLY A 142 -5.12 4.19 -3.41
CA GLY A 142 -4.40 4.58 -2.21
C GLY A 142 -2.98 5.06 -2.51
N ASP A 143 -2.21 4.27 -3.27
CA ASP A 143 -0.85 4.61 -3.71
C ASP A 143 -0.84 5.96 -4.48
N ARG A 144 -1.83 6.24 -5.35
CA ARG A 144 -1.98 7.53 -6.05
C ARG A 144 -2.34 8.69 -5.11
N ARG A 145 -3.20 8.47 -4.13
CA ARG A 145 -3.59 9.48 -3.13
C ARG A 145 -2.38 9.89 -2.28
N ALA A 146 -1.62 8.92 -1.78
CA ALA A 146 -0.38 9.14 -1.04
C ALA A 146 0.67 9.87 -1.89
N ALA A 147 0.84 9.47 -3.16
CA ALA A 147 1.73 10.16 -4.10
C ALA A 147 1.30 11.63 -4.35
N THR A 148 0.00 11.90 -4.47
CA THR A 148 -0.52 13.27 -4.64
C THR A 148 -0.20 14.15 -3.43
N VAL A 149 -0.39 13.62 -2.21
CA VAL A 149 -0.04 14.33 -0.97
C VAL A 149 1.47 14.57 -0.88
N LYS A 150 2.29 13.55 -1.15
CA LYS A 150 3.76 13.68 -1.18
C LYS A 150 4.21 14.78 -2.15
N ASN A 151 3.67 14.78 -3.38
CA ASN A 151 4.01 15.77 -4.41
C ASN A 151 3.53 17.20 -4.09
N TYR A 152 2.61 17.37 -3.12
CA TYR A 152 2.19 18.68 -2.62
C TYR A 152 3.10 19.21 -1.50
N LEU A 153 3.82 18.32 -0.81
CA LEU A 153 4.68 18.64 0.34
C LEU A 153 6.17 18.85 -0.02
N ILE A 154 6.57 18.49 -1.24
CA ILE A 154 7.91 18.69 -1.83
C ILE A 154 7.98 20.05 -2.54
#